data_AF-A0A822IEZ6-F1
#
_entry.id   AF-A0A822IEZ6-F1
#
_cell.length_a   1.000
_cell.length_b   1.000
_cell.length_c   1.000
_cell.angle_alpha   90.00
_cell.angle_beta   90.00
_cell.angle_gamma   90.00
#
_symmetry.space_group_name_H-M   'P 1'
#
loop_
_entity.id
_entity.type
_entity.pdbx_description
1 polymer ?
#
loop_
_entity_poly.entity_id
_entity_poly.type
_entity_poly.pdbx_seq_one_letter_code
_entity_poly.pdbx_strand_id
1 'polypeptide(L)'
;MRKNGLSDIEKGLMIVGIIVLGVIALPYLSGLTTGAIYGTIPINSNPIGASVTMEGNYLCTTPCSYFSATDMYGKRLTFSKSGFVSQDYVMFSGSAVGVTLVPESGMNYNVLIQSYPSGVSVFDMYDSRLGVTPFSQGIVAGQSMDVYFSKNGYDCGSPRTIAYNSGTVSIICNFIPISTPVPTQPVYTVQPTYPTYTPTYTVQPTYVQPTPITTTPSYYTETPSFIEANMLYITIIIIIGIIIIGLWPTKKGRK
;
A
#
# COMPACT_ATOMS: atom_id res chain seq x y z
N MET A 1 73.45 22.60 11.88
CA MET A 1 72.01 22.68 11.55
C MET A 1 71.79 22.15 10.13
N ARG A 2 71.37 20.89 9.97
CA ARG A 2 70.94 20.36 8.66
C ARG A 2 69.45 20.65 8.50
N LYS A 3 69.09 21.45 7.48
CA LYS A 3 67.69 21.67 7.11
C LYS A 3 67.22 20.42 6.37
N ASN A 4 66.35 19.64 7.00
CA ASN A 4 65.65 18.53 6.34
C ASN A 4 64.61 19.12 5.38
N GLY A 5 65.04 19.47 4.17
CA GLY A 5 64.12 19.76 3.08
C GLY A 5 63.45 18.48 2.64
N LEU A 6 62.12 18.51 2.44
CA LEU A 6 61.38 17.42 1.80
C LEU A 6 62.07 17.05 0.49
N SER A 7 62.24 15.75 0.27
CA SER A 7 62.79 15.22 -0.98
C SER A 7 61.86 15.59 -2.14
N ASP A 8 62.41 15.77 -3.34
CA ASP A 8 61.60 16.17 -4.50
C ASP A 8 60.54 15.13 -4.87
N ILE A 9 60.69 13.89 -4.38
CA ILE A 9 59.69 12.81 -4.48
C ILE A 9 58.50 13.06 -3.53
N GLU A 10 58.74 13.56 -2.31
CA GLU A 10 57.67 13.92 -1.35
C GLU A 10 56.90 15.15 -1.82
N LYS A 11 57.58 16.13 -2.44
CA LYS A 11 56.91 17.29 -3.06
C LYS A 11 56.04 16.87 -4.25
N GLY A 12 56.52 15.93 -5.08
CA GLY A 12 55.75 15.38 -6.19
C GLY A 12 54.49 14.61 -5.72
N LEU A 13 54.61 13.82 -4.65
CA LEU A 13 53.47 13.08 -4.08
C LEU A 13 52.40 14.01 -3.52
N MET A 14 52.81 15.15 -2.94
CA MET A 14 51.87 16.12 -2.37
C MET A 14 51.04 16.85 -3.46
N ILE A 15 51.63 17.09 -4.63
CA ILE A 15 50.93 17.70 -5.77
C ILE A 15 49.94 16.71 -6.42
N VAL A 16 50.32 15.43 -6.56
CA VAL A 16 49.42 14.40 -7.10
C VAL A 16 48.28 14.09 -6.12
N GLY A 17 48.54 14.07 -4.81
CA GLY A 17 47.50 13.89 -3.78
C GLY A 17 46.44 14.99 -3.82
N ILE A 18 46.84 16.25 -4.01
CA ILE A 18 45.91 17.39 -4.11
C ILE A 18 45.11 17.37 -5.43
N ILE A 19 45.70 16.93 -6.54
CA ILE A 19 44.99 16.83 -7.83
C ILE A 19 44.03 15.64 -7.86
N VAL A 20 44.38 14.50 -7.26
CA VAL A 20 43.51 13.33 -7.19
C VAL A 20 42.37 13.54 -6.18
N LEU A 21 42.61 14.21 -5.05
CA LEU A 21 41.52 14.62 -4.14
C LEU A 21 40.67 15.78 -4.70
N GLY A 22 41.27 16.71 -5.46
CA GLY A 22 40.55 17.80 -6.10
C GLY A 22 39.65 17.33 -7.24
N VAL A 23 40.09 16.37 -8.07
CA VAL A 23 39.33 15.91 -9.25
C VAL A 23 38.31 14.82 -8.91
N ILE A 24 38.50 14.01 -7.87
CA ILE A 24 37.46 13.05 -7.43
C ILE A 24 36.34 13.76 -6.64
N ALA A 25 36.60 14.95 -6.07
CA ALA A 25 35.55 15.77 -5.45
C ALA A 25 34.76 16.64 -6.45
N LEU A 26 35.25 16.86 -7.68
CA LEU A 26 34.65 17.81 -8.64
C LEU A 26 33.59 17.28 -9.63
N PRO A 27 33.35 15.97 -9.85
CA PRO A 27 32.12 15.55 -10.52
C PRO A 27 30.89 15.56 -9.60
N TYR A 28 31.05 15.73 -8.28
CA TYR A 28 29.92 15.87 -7.36
C TYR A 28 29.42 17.32 -7.23
N LEU A 29 30.19 18.33 -7.68
CA LEU A 29 29.76 19.73 -7.66
C LEU A 29 29.24 20.27 -8.99
N SER A 30 29.17 19.45 -10.04
CA SER A 30 28.62 19.84 -11.35
C SER A 30 27.23 19.25 -11.63
N GLY A 31 26.65 18.52 -10.66
CA GLY A 31 25.29 17.97 -10.74
C GLY A 31 24.23 18.67 -9.90
N LEU A 32 24.60 19.63 -9.04
CA LEU A 32 23.62 20.49 -8.36
C LEU A 32 23.47 21.81 -9.13
N THR A 33 23.15 21.69 -10.42
CA THR A 33 22.29 22.71 -11.00
C THR A 33 20.99 22.59 -10.21
N THR A 34 20.79 23.44 -9.19
CA THR A 34 19.48 23.90 -8.74
C THR A 34 18.83 24.61 -9.93
N GLY A 35 18.60 23.87 -11.01
CA GLY A 35 17.66 24.25 -12.03
C GLY A 35 16.34 24.19 -11.30
N ALA A 36 15.80 25.36 -10.97
CA ALA A 36 14.46 25.48 -10.44
C ALA A 36 13.57 24.60 -11.32
N ILE A 37 13.06 23.51 -10.74
CA ILE A 37 12.17 22.61 -11.46
C ILE A 37 10.84 23.36 -11.52
N TYR A 38 10.67 24.15 -12.57
CA TYR A 38 9.40 24.79 -12.87
C TYR A 38 8.43 23.69 -13.28
N GLY A 39 7.42 23.48 -12.47
CA GLY A 39 6.47 22.40 -12.68
C GLY A 39 5.29 22.48 -11.74
N THR A 40 4.22 21.83 -12.16
CA THR A 40 3.04 21.62 -11.34
C THR A 40 3.28 20.40 -10.46
N ILE A 41 3.30 20.58 -9.15
CA ILE A 41 3.51 19.51 -8.18
C ILE A 41 2.14 19.08 -7.64
N PRO A 42 1.72 17.83 -7.85
CA PRO A 42 0.48 17.33 -7.27
C PRO A 42 0.67 17.07 -5.77
N ILE A 43 -0.27 17.58 -4.97
CA ILE A 43 -0.30 17.47 -3.50
C ILE A 43 -1.60 16.78 -3.09
N ASN A 44 -1.47 15.60 -2.51
CA ASN A 44 -2.57 14.74 -2.10
C ASN A 44 -2.47 14.38 -0.62
N SER A 45 -3.62 14.10 0.00
CA SER A 45 -3.67 13.50 1.33
C SER A 45 -4.76 12.44 1.44
N ASN A 46 -4.57 11.52 2.38
CA ASN A 46 -5.60 10.59 2.82
C ASN A 46 -5.85 10.78 4.33
N PRO A 47 -7.06 11.22 4.74
CA PRO A 47 -8.21 11.59 3.92
C PRO A 47 -8.00 12.88 3.10
N ILE A 48 -8.82 13.05 2.06
CA ILE A 48 -8.89 14.29 1.26
C ILE A 48 -9.41 15.47 2.07
N GLY A 49 -9.19 16.70 1.61
CA GLY A 49 -9.65 17.93 2.25
C GLY A 49 -8.83 18.31 3.48
N ALA A 50 -7.53 18.05 3.46
CA ALA A 50 -6.59 18.57 4.44
C ALA A 50 -6.07 19.94 3.97
N SER A 51 -5.93 20.88 4.90
CA SER A 51 -5.27 22.17 4.64
C SER A 51 -3.77 21.97 4.63
N VAL A 52 -3.11 22.48 3.59
CA VAL A 52 -1.66 22.41 3.41
C VAL A 52 -1.09 23.80 3.59
N THR A 53 -0.11 23.92 4.47
CA THR A 53 0.65 25.15 4.69
C THR A 53 2.12 24.91 4.35
N MET A 54 2.82 25.94 3.89
CA MET A 54 4.27 25.92 3.68
C MET A 54 4.89 27.05 4.49
N GLU A 55 5.78 26.68 5.42
CA GLU A 55 6.40 27.65 6.34
C GLU A 55 5.36 28.54 7.06
N GLY A 56 4.19 27.95 7.40
CA GLY A 56 3.09 28.63 8.07
C GLY A 56 2.09 29.37 7.15
N ASN A 57 2.38 29.50 5.85
CA ASN A 57 1.47 30.14 4.90
C ASN A 57 0.55 29.11 4.26
N TYR A 58 -0.77 29.38 4.24
CA TYR A 58 -1.73 28.52 3.55
C TYR A 58 -1.44 28.45 2.06
N LEU A 59 -1.34 27.24 1.53
CA LEU A 59 -1.16 26.98 0.09
C LEU A 59 -2.47 26.57 -0.56
N CYS A 60 -3.03 25.45 -0.13
CA CYS A 60 -4.22 24.86 -0.74
C CYS A 60 -4.88 23.82 0.18
N THR A 61 -6.02 23.30 -0.27
CA THR A 61 -6.72 22.18 0.36
C THR A 61 -6.62 20.97 -0.57
N THR A 62 -6.22 19.81 -0.06
CA THR A 62 -6.02 18.60 -0.87
C THR A 62 -7.34 18.01 -1.40
N PRO A 63 -7.35 17.38 -2.59
CA PRO A 63 -6.24 17.30 -3.55
C PRO A 63 -6.04 18.65 -4.27
N CYS A 64 -4.79 19.07 -4.42
CA CYS A 64 -4.45 20.30 -5.12
C CYS A 64 -3.16 20.15 -5.93
N SER A 65 -2.92 21.10 -6.82
CA SER A 65 -1.72 21.20 -7.61
C SER A 65 -1.09 22.56 -7.37
N TYR A 66 0.18 22.59 -6.99
CA TYR A 66 0.91 23.84 -6.75
C TYR A 66 1.91 24.07 -7.88
N PHE A 67 1.81 25.22 -8.54
CA PHE A 67 2.80 25.64 -9.52
C PHE A 67 3.91 26.39 -8.82
N SER A 68 5.10 25.79 -8.73
CA SER A 68 6.22 26.47 -8.10
C SER A 68 7.05 27.24 -9.13
N ALA A 69 7.10 28.57 -8.95
CA ALA A 69 8.06 29.43 -9.63
C ALA A 69 9.41 29.51 -8.86
N THR A 70 9.56 28.78 -7.75
CA THR A 70 10.72 28.87 -6.85
C THR A 70 11.14 27.47 -6.39
N ASP A 71 12.37 27.34 -5.90
CA ASP A 71 12.85 26.07 -5.36
C ASP A 71 12.05 25.67 -4.10
N MET A 72 11.30 24.57 -4.18
CA MET A 72 10.60 23.97 -3.04
C MET A 72 11.47 22.93 -2.32
N TYR A 73 12.68 22.67 -2.80
CA TYR A 73 13.57 21.70 -2.20
C TYR A 73 13.87 22.05 -0.74
N GLY A 74 13.67 21.09 0.17
CA GLY A 74 13.91 21.27 1.60
C GLY A 74 12.85 22.12 2.32
N LYS A 75 11.81 22.60 1.62
CA LYS A 75 10.70 23.32 2.26
C LYS A 75 9.81 22.34 3.03
N ARG A 76 9.31 22.79 4.18
CA ARG A 76 8.40 22.04 5.03
C ARG A 76 6.97 22.37 4.68
N LEU A 77 6.22 21.34 4.26
CA LEU A 77 4.78 21.36 4.15
C LEU A 77 4.18 20.80 5.43
N THR A 78 3.19 21.47 6.00
CA THR A 78 2.43 20.97 7.13
C THR A 78 0.99 20.72 6.68
N PHE A 79 0.55 19.47 6.82
CA PHE A 79 -0.78 19.01 6.51
C PHE A 79 -1.61 18.96 7.80
N SER A 80 -2.74 19.65 7.81
CA SER A 80 -3.65 19.72 8.96
C SER A 80 -5.08 19.44 8.55
N LYS A 81 -5.80 18.67 9.34
CA LYS A 81 -7.24 18.41 9.16
C LYS A 81 -7.88 18.19 10.52
N SER A 82 -9.07 18.76 10.73
CA SER A 82 -9.81 18.57 11.98
C SER A 82 -10.06 17.08 12.26
N GLY A 83 -9.73 16.63 13.48
CA GLY A 83 -9.82 15.22 13.90
C GLY A 83 -8.63 14.35 13.49
N PHE A 84 -7.55 14.94 12.96
CA PHE A 84 -6.34 14.24 12.57
C PHE A 84 -5.11 14.93 13.14
N VAL A 85 -4.09 14.13 13.47
CA VAL A 85 -2.77 14.59 13.86
C VAL A 85 -2.12 15.27 12.66
N SER A 86 -1.65 16.50 12.84
CA SER A 86 -0.93 17.23 11.78
C SER A 86 0.38 16.54 11.44
N GLN A 87 0.72 16.51 10.16
CA GLN A 87 1.90 15.82 9.64
C GLN A 87 2.77 16.82 8.86
N ASP A 88 4.08 16.78 9.14
CA ASP A 88 5.07 17.54 8.40
C ASP A 88 5.69 16.68 7.31
N TYR A 89 5.87 17.26 6.13
CA TYR A 89 6.53 16.64 4.99
C TYR A 89 7.61 17.60 4.46
N VAL A 90 8.84 17.10 4.35
CA VAL A 90 9.94 17.86 3.74
C VAL A 90 10.00 17.52 2.27
N MET A 91 9.90 18.52 1.41
CA MET A 91 9.86 18.32 -0.03
C MET A 91 11.20 17.92 -0.62
N PHE A 92 11.15 16.91 -1.49
CA PHE A 92 12.23 16.51 -2.38
C PHE A 92 11.91 16.95 -3.82
N SER A 93 12.95 17.24 -4.60
CA SER A 93 12.82 17.92 -5.90
C SER A 93 11.87 17.19 -6.86
N GLY A 94 10.84 17.89 -7.34
CA GLY A 94 9.99 17.49 -8.46
C GLY A 94 9.07 16.27 -8.25
N SER A 95 8.96 15.73 -7.03
CA SER A 95 8.14 14.54 -6.76
C SER A 95 6.72 14.90 -6.31
N ALA A 96 5.75 14.06 -6.68
CA ALA A 96 4.39 14.12 -6.15
C ALA A 96 4.40 13.99 -4.61
N VAL A 97 3.60 14.80 -3.92
CA VAL A 97 3.49 14.77 -2.46
C VAL A 97 2.22 14.03 -2.06
N GLY A 98 2.37 12.99 -1.26
CA GLY A 98 1.26 12.23 -0.70
C GLY A 98 1.48 11.99 0.80
N VAL A 99 0.52 12.42 1.64
CA VAL A 99 0.59 12.22 3.09
C VAL A 99 -0.68 11.53 3.59
N THR A 100 -0.52 10.45 4.36
CA THR A 100 -1.64 9.85 5.09
C THR A 100 -1.69 10.47 6.48
N LEU A 101 -2.77 11.16 6.80
CA LEU A 101 -3.00 11.72 8.12
C LEU A 101 -3.53 10.64 9.04
N VAL A 102 -2.99 10.60 10.26
CA VAL A 102 -3.45 9.69 11.30
C VAL A 102 -4.55 10.38 12.10
N PRO A 103 -5.71 9.77 12.29
CA PRO A 103 -6.75 10.29 13.17
C PRO A 103 -6.20 10.62 14.58
N GLU A 104 -6.67 11.70 15.19
CA GLU A 104 -6.28 12.05 16.56
C GLU A 104 -6.90 11.05 17.55
N SER A 105 -6.08 10.48 18.44
CA SER A 105 -6.54 9.47 19.40
C SER A 105 -7.62 10.03 20.31
N GLY A 106 -8.74 9.31 20.46
CA GLY A 106 -9.87 9.71 21.32
C GLY A 106 -11.07 10.29 20.58
N MET A 107 -10.97 10.51 19.27
CA MET A 107 -12.14 10.78 18.43
C MET A 107 -12.96 9.50 18.23
N ASN A 108 -14.25 9.53 18.60
CA ASN A 108 -15.20 8.46 18.34
C ASN A 108 -15.79 8.61 16.93
N TYR A 109 -15.67 7.58 16.11
CA TYR A 109 -16.26 7.51 14.78
C TYR A 109 -17.43 6.54 14.76
N ASN A 110 -18.48 6.92 14.05
CA ASN A 110 -19.64 6.07 13.83
C ASN A 110 -19.43 5.21 12.59
N VAL A 111 -19.22 3.90 12.79
CA VAL A 111 -19.18 2.90 11.72
C VAL A 111 -20.60 2.38 11.50
N LEU A 112 -21.05 2.33 10.24
CA LEU A 112 -22.36 1.80 9.88
C LEU A 112 -22.24 0.32 9.54
N ILE A 113 -22.91 -0.53 10.32
CA ILE A 113 -22.89 -1.99 10.15
C ILE A 113 -24.22 -2.42 9.53
N GLN A 114 -24.16 -3.06 8.35
CA GLN A 114 -25.34 -3.46 7.58
C GLN A 114 -25.25 -4.92 7.14
N SER A 115 -26.38 -5.52 6.82
CA SER A 115 -26.41 -6.86 6.24
C SER A 115 -27.60 -7.02 5.30
N TYR A 116 -27.49 -7.98 4.39
CA TYR A 116 -28.61 -8.43 3.58
C TYR A 116 -28.80 -9.95 3.74
N PRO A 117 -29.95 -10.41 4.27
CA PRO A 117 -31.08 -9.62 4.79
C PRO A 117 -30.71 -8.85 6.07
N SER A 118 -31.50 -7.84 6.42
CA SER A 118 -31.38 -7.11 7.70
C SER A 118 -31.86 -7.95 8.88
N GLY A 119 -31.74 -7.42 10.10
CA GLY A 119 -32.18 -8.10 11.32
C GLY A 119 -31.19 -9.17 11.80
N VAL A 120 -29.92 -9.06 11.43
CA VAL A 120 -28.86 -10.01 11.81
C VAL A 120 -28.25 -9.56 13.13
N SER A 121 -28.01 -10.49 14.05
CA SER A 121 -27.31 -10.17 15.31
C SER A 121 -25.81 -10.10 15.06
N VAL A 122 -25.17 -9.07 15.60
CA VAL A 122 -23.72 -8.84 15.46
C VAL A 122 -23.06 -8.94 16.82
N PHE A 123 -21.92 -9.62 16.86
CA PHE A 123 -21.16 -9.92 18.07
C PHE A 123 -19.70 -9.55 17.88
N ASP A 124 -19.00 -9.27 18.98
CA ASP A 124 -17.54 -9.14 19.00
C ASP A 124 -16.86 -10.51 19.18
N MET A 125 -15.52 -10.55 19.15
CA MET A 125 -14.73 -11.76 19.35
C MET A 125 -14.89 -12.45 20.73
N TYR A 126 -15.59 -11.82 21.68
CA TYR A 126 -15.83 -12.35 23.02
C TYR A 126 -17.29 -12.80 23.23
N ASP A 127 -18.03 -12.99 22.14
CA ASP A 127 -19.45 -13.34 22.13
C ASP A 127 -20.37 -12.29 22.78
N SER A 128 -19.88 -11.05 22.94
CA SER A 128 -20.70 -9.95 23.41
C SER A 128 -21.54 -9.38 22.27
N ARG A 129 -22.85 -9.27 22.49
CA ARG A 129 -23.78 -8.78 21.48
C ARG A 129 -23.68 -7.27 21.31
N LEU A 130 -23.21 -6.83 20.15
CA LEU A 130 -23.07 -5.42 19.80
C LEU A 130 -24.40 -4.79 19.34
N GLY A 131 -25.21 -5.53 18.58
CA GLY A 131 -26.44 -4.96 18.03
C GLY A 131 -27.17 -5.84 17.02
N VAL A 132 -28.11 -5.22 16.30
CA VAL A 132 -28.86 -5.82 15.18
C VAL A 132 -28.73 -4.93 13.96
N THR A 133 -28.40 -5.50 12.80
CA THR A 133 -28.27 -4.73 11.57
C THR A 133 -29.62 -4.18 11.07
N PRO A 134 -29.65 -2.96 10.51
CA PRO A 134 -28.56 -1.98 10.47
C PRO A 134 -28.42 -1.21 11.79
N PHE A 135 -27.20 -0.97 12.25
CA PHE A 135 -26.92 -0.08 13.39
C PHE A 135 -25.58 0.63 13.23
N SER A 136 -25.34 1.64 14.08
CA SER A 136 -24.07 2.35 14.12
C SER A 136 -23.31 2.05 15.40
N GLN A 137 -22.00 1.79 15.26
CA GLN A 137 -21.09 1.50 16.37
C GLN A 137 -20.03 2.59 16.45
N GLY A 138 -19.84 3.15 17.64
CA GLY A 138 -18.72 4.04 17.94
C GLY A 138 -17.42 3.23 18.00
N ILE A 139 -16.40 3.65 17.26
CA ILE A 139 -15.04 3.12 17.31
C ILE A 139 -14.04 4.26 17.48
N VAL A 140 -13.01 4.06 18.29
CA VAL A 140 -11.95 5.05 18.45
C VAL A 140 -11.00 4.98 17.28
N ALA A 141 -10.51 6.13 16.82
CA ALA A 141 -9.38 6.23 15.90
C ALA A 141 -8.24 5.25 16.23
N GLY A 142 -7.81 4.44 15.25
CA GLY A 142 -6.73 3.47 15.43
C GLY A 142 -7.12 2.18 16.17
N GLN A 143 -8.35 2.07 16.66
CA GLN A 143 -8.88 0.82 17.19
C GLN A 143 -9.35 -0.08 16.04
N SER A 144 -9.08 -1.38 16.18
CA SER A 144 -9.71 -2.43 15.38
C SER A 144 -10.59 -3.31 16.27
N MET A 145 -11.66 -3.85 15.69
CA MET A 145 -12.57 -4.76 16.35
C MET A 145 -12.98 -5.84 15.36
N ASP A 146 -12.82 -7.11 15.74
CA ASP A 146 -13.35 -8.22 14.98
C ASP A 146 -14.82 -8.41 15.31
N VAL A 147 -15.65 -8.52 14.27
CA VAL A 147 -17.07 -8.81 14.39
C VAL A 147 -17.43 -10.05 13.61
N TYR A 148 -18.43 -10.77 14.11
CA TYR A 148 -19.08 -11.83 13.38
C TYR A 148 -20.59 -11.67 13.44
N PHE A 149 -21.26 -12.23 12.44
CA PHE A 149 -22.68 -12.04 12.21
C PHE A 149 -23.39 -13.39 12.39
N SER A 150 -24.50 -13.41 13.11
CA SER A 150 -25.29 -14.62 13.33
C SER A 150 -26.77 -14.40 13.03
N LYS A 151 -27.32 -15.31 12.22
CA LYS A 151 -28.75 -15.41 11.91
C LYS A 151 -29.10 -16.87 11.68
N ASN A 152 -30.14 -17.35 12.36
CA ASN A 152 -30.54 -18.75 12.29
C ASN A 152 -30.87 -19.17 10.86
N GLY A 153 -30.27 -20.27 10.39
CA GLY A 153 -30.45 -20.80 9.04
C GLY A 153 -29.64 -20.11 7.93
N TYR A 154 -28.74 -19.18 8.28
CA TYR A 154 -27.90 -18.49 7.31
C TYR A 154 -26.42 -18.47 7.73
N ASP A 155 -25.54 -18.46 6.73
CA ASP A 155 -24.09 -18.32 6.90
C ASP A 155 -23.58 -17.03 6.23
N CYS A 156 -22.68 -16.33 6.93
CA CYS A 156 -22.02 -15.10 6.52
C CYS A 156 -20.54 -15.32 6.12
N GLY A 157 -20.04 -16.55 6.28
CA GLY A 157 -18.63 -16.90 6.10
C GLY A 157 -17.75 -16.42 7.26
N SER A 158 -16.46 -16.24 6.97
CA SER A 158 -15.45 -15.88 7.98
C SER A 158 -15.72 -14.54 8.67
N PRO A 159 -15.25 -14.37 9.92
CA PRO A 159 -15.29 -13.09 10.64
C PRO A 159 -14.75 -11.91 9.81
N ARG A 160 -15.25 -10.72 10.12
CA ARG A 160 -14.83 -9.47 9.46
C ARG A 160 -14.15 -8.57 10.48
N THR A 161 -12.94 -8.12 10.16
CA THR A 161 -12.25 -7.11 10.97
C THR A 161 -12.73 -5.72 10.58
N ILE A 162 -13.26 -4.99 11.55
CA ILE A 162 -13.51 -3.55 11.44
C ILE A 162 -12.23 -2.84 11.85
N ALA A 163 -11.56 -2.18 10.92
CA ALA A 163 -10.45 -1.27 11.23
C ALA A 163 -10.78 0.12 10.69
N TYR A 164 -10.74 1.13 11.58
CA TYR A 164 -10.89 2.51 11.13
C TYR A 164 -9.53 3.05 10.69
N ASN A 165 -9.27 3.01 9.39
CA ASN A 165 -8.07 3.61 8.80
C ASN A 165 -8.33 5.02 8.24
N SER A 166 -9.57 5.31 7.81
CA SER A 166 -10.11 6.65 7.47
C SER A 166 -11.43 6.47 6.71
N GLY A 167 -12.46 7.29 6.98
CA GLY A 167 -13.72 7.33 6.21
C GLY A 167 -14.84 6.40 6.71
N THR A 168 -16.03 6.46 6.10
CA THR A 168 -17.17 5.60 6.45
C THR A 168 -16.92 4.19 5.96
N VAL A 169 -16.66 3.25 6.87
CA VAL A 169 -16.57 1.83 6.52
C VAL A 169 -17.98 1.25 6.60
N SER A 170 -18.49 0.74 5.48
CA SER A 170 -19.71 -0.07 5.45
C SER A 170 -19.30 -1.53 5.35
N ILE A 171 -19.61 -2.31 6.37
CA ILE A 171 -19.48 -3.76 6.30
C ILE A 171 -20.80 -4.31 5.85
N ILE A 172 -20.78 -4.99 4.70
CA ILE A 172 -21.94 -5.67 4.14
C ILE A 172 -21.66 -7.16 4.20
N CYS A 173 -22.48 -7.88 4.95
CA CYS A 173 -22.55 -9.33 4.83
C CYS A 173 -23.75 -9.76 4.00
N ASN A 174 -23.49 -10.57 2.97
CA ASN A 174 -24.49 -11.24 2.16
C ASN A 174 -24.65 -12.66 2.69
N PHE A 175 -25.79 -12.92 3.34
CA PHE A 175 -26.06 -14.22 3.92
C PHE A 175 -26.56 -15.22 2.87
N ILE A 176 -25.98 -16.41 2.91
CA ILE A 176 -26.42 -17.54 2.09
C ILE A 176 -27.23 -18.47 3.01
N PRO A 177 -28.44 -18.91 2.61
CA PRO A 177 -29.17 -19.92 3.37
C PRO A 177 -28.30 -21.17 3.51
N ILE A 178 -28.12 -21.64 4.74
CA ILE A 178 -27.47 -22.93 4.97
C ILE A 178 -28.45 -23.97 4.43
N SER A 179 -28.04 -24.74 3.42
CA SER A 179 -28.84 -25.85 2.94
C SER A 179 -29.08 -26.80 4.09
N THR A 180 -30.28 -26.78 4.65
CA THR A 180 -30.70 -27.79 5.63
C THR A 180 -30.55 -29.14 4.93
N PRO A 181 -29.80 -30.10 5.51
CA PRO A 181 -29.71 -31.42 4.91
C PRO A 181 -31.14 -31.90 4.70
N VAL A 182 -31.45 -32.28 3.45
CA VAL A 182 -32.74 -32.89 3.14
C VAL A 182 -32.89 -34.04 4.14
N PRO A 183 -33.96 -34.07 4.97
CA PRO A 183 -34.10 -35.11 5.97
C PRO A 183 -33.99 -36.43 5.23
N THR A 184 -32.96 -37.21 5.60
CA THR A 184 -32.75 -38.54 5.02
C THR A 184 -33.99 -39.32 5.38
N GLN A 185 -34.91 -39.48 4.42
CA GLN A 185 -36.09 -40.30 4.67
C GLN A 185 -35.57 -41.69 5.05
N PRO A 186 -36.12 -42.32 6.10
CA PRO A 186 -35.80 -43.71 6.37
C PRO A 186 -36.06 -44.49 5.09
N VAL A 187 -35.01 -45.12 4.56
CA VAL A 187 -35.14 -45.99 3.40
C VAL A 187 -35.95 -47.19 3.88
N TYR A 188 -37.26 -47.16 3.63
CA TYR A 188 -38.10 -48.32 3.80
C TYR A 188 -37.77 -49.29 2.67
N THR A 189 -36.98 -50.32 2.97
CA THR A 189 -36.82 -51.46 2.08
C THR A 189 -38.13 -52.25 2.06
N VAL A 190 -39.07 -51.83 1.21
CA VAL A 190 -40.22 -52.67 0.86
C VAL A 190 -39.70 -53.83 0.01
N GLN A 191 -39.75 -55.03 0.59
CA GLN A 191 -39.48 -56.28 -0.11
C GLN A 191 -40.45 -56.38 -1.31
N PRO A 192 -39.95 -56.54 -2.55
CA PRO A 192 -40.82 -56.52 -3.72
C PRO A 192 -41.69 -57.78 -3.74
N THR A 193 -42.98 -57.63 -3.47
CA THR A 193 -43.99 -58.51 -4.06
C THR A 193 -44.26 -57.99 -5.47
N TYR A 194 -44.06 -58.83 -6.48
CA TYR A 194 -44.26 -58.51 -7.89
C TYR A 194 -45.76 -58.45 -8.24
N PRO A 195 -46.31 -57.30 -8.64
CA PRO A 195 -47.48 -57.29 -9.49
C PRO A 195 -47.10 -57.00 -10.95
N THR A 196 -47.63 -57.82 -11.84
CA THR A 196 -47.58 -57.66 -13.29
C THR A 196 -48.43 -56.46 -13.70
N TYR A 197 -47.81 -55.43 -14.31
CA TYR A 197 -48.55 -54.34 -14.95
C TYR A 197 -47.97 -53.95 -16.31
N THR A 198 -48.91 -53.63 -17.21
CA THR A 198 -48.78 -53.17 -18.59
C THR A 198 -48.19 -51.75 -18.67
N PRO A 199 -47.29 -51.47 -19.63
CA PRO A 199 -46.59 -50.19 -19.70
C PRO A 199 -47.54 -49.08 -20.20
N THR A 200 -47.61 -47.98 -19.46
CA THR A 200 -48.20 -46.73 -19.94
C THR A 200 -47.09 -45.69 -20.00
N TYR A 201 -46.77 -45.25 -21.23
CA TYR A 201 -45.73 -44.26 -21.48
C TYR A 201 -46.26 -42.86 -21.17
N THR A 202 -45.57 -42.13 -20.31
CA THR A 202 -45.79 -40.68 -20.13
C THR A 202 -44.55 -39.93 -20.61
N VAL A 203 -44.80 -38.93 -21.45
CA VAL A 203 -43.77 -38.14 -22.13
C VAL A 203 -43.18 -37.13 -21.13
N GLN A 204 -41.89 -37.21 -20.89
CA GLN A 204 -41.15 -36.32 -20.00
C GLN A 204 -40.74 -35.03 -20.75
N PRO A 205 -41.00 -33.83 -20.21
CA PRO A 205 -40.58 -32.59 -20.85
C PRO A 205 -39.06 -32.37 -20.70
N THR A 206 -38.40 -32.09 -21.81
CA THR A 206 -36.98 -31.74 -21.89
C THR A 206 -36.76 -30.32 -21.39
N TYR A 207 -35.92 -30.16 -20.36
CA TYR A 207 -35.52 -28.85 -19.85
C TYR A 207 -34.25 -28.37 -20.56
N VAL A 208 -34.25 -27.14 -21.06
CA VAL A 208 -33.09 -26.53 -21.74
C VAL A 208 -32.17 -25.92 -20.69
N GLN A 209 -30.92 -26.40 -20.63
CA GLN A 209 -29.91 -25.92 -19.68
C GLN A 209 -29.32 -24.58 -20.17
N PRO A 210 -29.21 -23.54 -19.34
CA PRO A 210 -28.62 -22.26 -19.72
C PRO A 210 -27.10 -22.34 -19.87
N THR A 211 -26.58 -21.67 -20.91
CA THR A 211 -25.16 -21.62 -21.28
C THR A 211 -24.35 -20.76 -20.29
N PRO A 212 -23.19 -21.25 -19.79
CA PRO A 212 -22.33 -20.46 -18.90
C PRO A 212 -21.63 -19.31 -19.65
N ILE A 213 -21.54 -18.16 -18.98
CA ILE A 213 -20.87 -16.95 -19.48
C ILE A 213 -19.41 -17.01 -19.04
N THR A 214 -18.49 -17.09 -19.99
CA THR A 214 -17.04 -17.07 -19.73
C THR A 214 -16.52 -15.65 -19.82
N THR A 215 -16.09 -15.07 -18.70
CA THR A 215 -15.37 -13.79 -18.68
C THR A 215 -13.87 -14.03 -18.80
N THR A 216 -13.25 -13.46 -19.83
CA THR A 216 -11.79 -13.46 -20.04
C THR A 216 -11.10 -12.47 -19.08
N PRO A 217 -10.03 -12.88 -18.37
CA PRO A 217 -9.28 -11.97 -17.50
C PRO A 217 -8.42 -11.01 -18.32
N SER A 218 -8.41 -9.74 -17.91
CA SER A 218 -7.49 -8.71 -18.42
C SER A 218 -6.13 -8.83 -17.72
N TYR A 219 -5.06 -8.94 -18.51
CA TYR A 219 -3.69 -8.92 -18.02
C TYR A 219 -3.17 -7.48 -17.96
N TYR A 220 -2.68 -7.06 -16.80
CA TYR A 220 -1.95 -5.81 -16.62
C TYR A 220 -0.46 -6.05 -16.85
N THR A 221 0.16 -5.22 -17.69
CA THR A 221 1.61 -5.21 -17.90
C THR A 221 2.25 -4.38 -16.79
N GLU A 222 2.92 -5.03 -15.85
CA GLU A 222 3.70 -4.33 -14.81
C GLU A 222 4.91 -3.62 -15.46
N THR A 223 5.08 -2.34 -15.12
CA THR A 223 6.28 -1.57 -15.47
C THR A 223 7.35 -1.83 -14.41
N PRO A 224 8.61 -2.11 -14.79
CA PRO A 224 9.65 -2.47 -13.84
C PRO A 224 9.93 -1.31 -12.88
N SER A 225 10.00 -1.63 -11.59
CA SER A 225 10.20 -0.65 -10.53
C SER A 225 11.58 -0.01 -10.60
N PHE A 226 11.67 1.26 -10.20
CA PHE A 226 12.86 2.12 -10.16
C PHE A 226 14.09 1.50 -9.43
N ILE A 227 13.87 0.43 -8.66
CA ILE A 227 14.92 -0.29 -7.91
C ILE A 227 15.84 -1.07 -8.86
N GLU A 228 15.32 -1.63 -9.96
CA GLU A 228 16.12 -2.48 -10.86
C GLU A 228 17.13 -1.66 -11.68
N ALA A 229 16.79 -0.42 -12.05
CA ALA A 229 17.69 0.46 -12.81
C ALA A 229 18.92 0.91 -12.00
N ASN A 230 18.78 1.05 -10.67
CA ASN A 230 19.85 1.57 -9.82
C ASN A 230 20.89 0.50 -9.44
N MET A 231 20.53 -0.79 -9.45
CA MET A 231 21.46 -1.88 -9.16
C MET A 231 22.55 -2.06 -10.24
N LEU A 232 22.23 -1.79 -11.50
CA LEU A 232 23.20 -1.85 -12.60
C LEU A 232 24.31 -0.80 -12.43
N TYR A 233 23.95 0.40 -11.98
CA TYR A 233 24.88 1.51 -11.83
C TYR A 233 25.90 1.28 -10.72
N ILE A 234 25.46 0.76 -9.57
CA ILE A 234 26.35 0.41 -8.44
C ILE A 234 27.37 -0.66 -8.85
N THR A 235 26.94 -1.65 -9.65
CA THR A 235 27.80 -2.74 -10.10
C THR A 235 28.95 -2.23 -10.99
N ILE A 236 28.69 -1.25 -11.85
CA ILE A 236 29.71 -0.65 -12.74
C ILE A 236 30.78 0.09 -11.93
N ILE A 237 30.40 0.84 -10.89
CA ILE A 237 31.34 1.59 -10.05
C ILE A 237 32.30 0.66 -9.31
N ILE A 238 31.79 -0.46 -8.78
CA ILE A 238 32.60 -1.46 -8.06
C ILE A 238 33.65 -2.07 -9.00
N ILE A 239 33.26 -2.43 -10.23
CA ILE A 239 34.18 -3.02 -11.21
C ILE A 239 35.31 -2.06 -11.55
N ILE A 240 35.00 -0.78 -11.78
CA ILE A 240 36.01 0.25 -12.07
C ILE A 240 36.99 0.41 -10.89
N GLY A 241 36.48 0.43 -9.66
CA GLY A 241 37.32 0.51 -8.45
C GLY A 241 38.32 -0.67 -8.34
N ILE A 242 37.86 -1.89 -8.62
CA ILE A 242 38.70 -3.09 -8.56
C ILE A 242 39.80 -3.05 -9.64
N ILE A 243 39.48 -2.61 -10.86
CA ILE A 243 40.47 -2.49 -11.95
C ILE A 243 41.58 -1.50 -11.58
N ILE A 244 41.21 -0.36 -10.99
CA ILE A 244 42.17 0.67 -10.58
C ILE A 244 43.12 0.14 -9.49
N ILE A 245 42.59 -0.60 -8.51
CA ILE A 245 43.40 -1.19 -7.43
C ILE A 245 44.31 -2.31 -7.98
N GLY A 246 43.80 -3.13 -8.90
CA GLY A 246 44.56 -4.25 -9.49
C GLY A 246 45.70 -3.82 -10.40
N LEU A 247 45.59 -2.66 -11.06
CA LEU A 247 46.63 -2.13 -11.95
C LEU A 247 47.75 -1.37 -11.22
N TRP A 248 47.68 -1.24 -9.89
CA TRP A 248 48.71 -0.56 -9.14
C TRP A 248 50.01 -1.40 -9.10
N PRO A 249 51.12 -0.91 -9.69
CA PRO A 249 52.35 -1.68 -9.76
C PRO A 249 52.92 -1.80 -8.35
N THR A 250 52.84 -3.00 -7.78
CA THR A 250 53.55 -3.31 -6.54
C THR A 250 55.03 -3.20 -6.83
N LYS A 251 55.69 -2.18 -6.26
CA LYS A 251 57.15 -2.04 -6.30
C LYS A 251 57.76 -3.24 -5.58
N LYS A 252 58.00 -4.31 -6.33
CA LYS A 252 58.74 -5.48 -5.87
C LYS A 252 60.20 -5.03 -5.73
N GLY A 253 60.61 -4.76 -4.49
CA GLY A 253 61.97 -4.35 -4.16
C GLY A 253 62.97 -5.36 -4.72
N ARG A 254 63.85 -4.88 -5.60
CA ARG A 254 65.13 -5.56 -5.87
C ARG A 254 65.98 -5.38 -4.62
N LYS A 255 66.25 -6.50 -3.94
CA LYS A 255 67.41 -6.63 -3.05
C LYS A 255 68.67 -6.67 -3.89
#